data_AF-A0A971YPI3-F1
#
_entry.id   AF-A0A971YPI3-F1
#
_cell.length_a   1.000
_cell.length_b   1.000
_cell.length_c   1.000
_cell.angle_alpha   90.00
_cell.angle_beta   90.00
_cell.angle_gamma   90.00
#
_symmetry.space_group_name_H-M   'P 1'
#
loop_
_entity.id
_entity.type
_entity.pdbx_description
1 polymer ?
#
loop_
_entity_poly.entity_id
_entity_poly.type
_entity_poly.pdbx_seq_one_letter_code
_entity_poly.pdbx_strand_id
1 'polypeptide(L)' 'MAYKIGEECIACGACQPECPVEAISEGDIYVIDAEKCIDCGSCADVCPVGAPKPE' A
#
# COMPACT_ATOMS: atom_id res chain seq x y z
N MET A 1 -3.15 1.75 -13.59
CA MET A 1 -3.61 2.57 -12.45
C MET A 1 -2.59 2.31 -11.35
N ALA A 2 -2.67 2.95 -10.20
CA ALA A 2 -1.81 2.56 -9.08
C ALA A 2 -2.62 2.59 -7.80
N TYR A 3 -2.29 1.73 -6.85
CA TYR A 3 -2.82 1.89 -5.50
C TYR A 3 -2.14 3.06 -4.80
N LYS A 4 -2.90 3.77 -3.97
CA LYS A 4 -2.40 4.83 -3.09
C LYS A 4 -2.89 4.61 -1.67
N ILE A 5 -2.00 4.84 -0.71
CA ILE A 5 -2.31 4.74 0.71
C ILE A 5 -2.78 6.11 1.20
N GLY A 6 -4.00 6.16 1.74
CA GLY A 6 -4.59 7.38 2.30
C GLY A 6 -4.17 7.67 3.74
N GLU A 7 -4.66 8.80 4.26
CA GLU A 7 -4.44 9.28 5.63
C GLU A 7 -5.02 8.35 6.72
N GLU A 8 -5.85 7.38 6.33
CA GLU A 8 -6.41 6.34 7.20
C GLU A 8 -5.33 5.37 7.71
N CYS A 9 -4.15 5.38 7.10
CA CYS A 9 -3.04 4.48 7.44
C CYS A 9 -2.56 4.70 8.88
N ILE A 10 -2.54 3.60 9.64
CA ILE A 10 -2.07 3.58 11.04
C ILE A 10 -0.61 3.11 11.19
N ALA A 11 0.17 3.15 10.10
CA ALA A 11 1.58 2.73 10.06
C ALA A 11 1.88 1.33 10.65
N CYS A 12 0.98 0.35 10.45
CA CYS A 12 1.12 -0.99 11.05
C CYS A 12 2.12 -1.94 10.34
N GLY A 13 2.52 -1.64 9.10
CA GLY A 13 3.51 -2.42 8.35
C GLY A 13 3.01 -3.72 7.69
N ALA A 14 1.74 -4.09 7.86
CA ALA A 14 1.21 -5.33 7.28
C ALA A 14 1.30 -5.42 5.74
N CYS A 15 1.16 -4.29 5.05
CA CYS A 15 1.13 -4.26 3.58
C CYS A 15 2.51 -4.38 2.91
N GLN A 16 3.58 -3.94 3.57
CA GLN A 16 4.92 -3.90 2.97
C GLN A 16 5.44 -5.28 2.53
N PRO A 17 5.44 -6.33 3.39
CA PRO A 17 5.93 -7.66 2.99
C PRO A 17 5.05 -8.36 1.95
N GLU A 18 3.79 -7.93 1.80
CA GLU A 18 2.82 -8.53 0.89
C GLU A 18 2.89 -7.94 -0.53
N CYS A 19 3.69 -6.88 -0.74
CA CYS A 19 3.85 -6.30 -2.07
C CYS A 19 4.80 -7.16 -2.92
N PRO A 20 4.33 -7.85 -3.98
CA PRO A 20 5.16 -8.77 -4.76
C PRO A 20 6.24 -8.09 -5.60
N VAL A 21 6.18 -6.77 -5.72
CA VAL A 21 7.08 -5.92 -6.52
C VAL A 21 7.81 -4.88 -5.67
N GLU A 22 7.75 -5.02 -4.34
CA GLU A 22 8.47 -4.17 -3.39
C GLU A 22 8.23 -2.66 -3.64
N ALA A 23 6.99 -2.31 -4.01
CA ALA A 23 6.59 -0.93 -4.29
C ALA A 23 6.24 -0.13 -3.02
N ILE A 24 6.24 -0.75 -1.84
CA ILE A 24 5.77 -0.13 -0.60
C ILE A 24 6.97 0.21 0.28
N SER A 25 7.01 1.45 0.77
CA SER A 25 8.04 1.93 1.70
C SER A 25 7.43 2.54 2.95
N GLU A 26 8.16 2.46 4.07
CA GLU A 26 7.80 3.09 5.34
C GLU A 26 7.97 4.62 5.32
N GLY A 27 7.12 5.32 6.07
CA GLY A 27 7.11 6.77 6.27
C GLY A 27 6.16 7.13 7.42
N ASP A 28 5.74 8.39 7.54
CA ASP A 28 4.70 8.80 8.51
C ASP A 28 3.40 7.99 8.32
N ILE A 29 3.10 7.72 7.05
CA ILE A 29 2.25 6.62 6.59
C ILE A 29 3.06 5.81 5.56
N TYR A 30 2.64 4.57 5.29
CA TYR A 30 3.24 3.80 4.20
C TYR A 30 2.94 4.46 2.86
N VAL A 31 3.88 4.38 1.92
CA VAL A 31 3.79 5.00 0.59
C VAL A 31 3.97 3.94 -0.48
N ILE A 32 3.12 3.99 -1.53
CA ILE A 32 3.23 3.14 -2.72
C ILE A 32 3.93 3.94 -3.82
N ASP A 33 5.00 3.37 -4.37
CA ASP A 33 5.62 3.81 -5.61
C ASP A 33 4.71 3.45 -6.81
N ALA A 34 4.09 4.47 -7.40
CA ALA A 34 3.16 4.31 -8.50
C ALA A 34 3.82 3.78 -9.79
N GLU A 35 5.14 3.97 -9.97
CA GLU A 35 5.85 3.46 -11.15
C GLU A 35 6.10 1.95 -11.05
N LYS A 36 6.21 1.42 -9.83
CA LYS A 36 6.40 -0.01 -9.56
C LYS A 36 5.08 -0.76 -9.35
N CYS A 37 4.03 -0.06 -8.94
CA CYS A 37 2.74 -0.67 -8.64
C CYS A 37 2.16 -1.38 -9.89
N ILE A 38 1.74 -2.64 -9.71
CA ILE A 38 1.13 -3.46 -10.77
C ILE A 38 -0.38 -3.69 -10.55
N ASP A 39 -1.03 -2.85 -9.75
CA ASP A 39 -2.48 -2.92 -9.45
C ASP A 39 -2.98 -4.27 -8.89
N CYS A 40 -2.13 -5.05 -8.24
CA CYS A 40 -2.48 -6.40 -7.77
C CYS A 40 -3.49 -6.44 -6.60
N GLY A 41 -3.63 -5.37 -5.82
CA GLY A 41 -4.58 -5.29 -4.70
C GLY A 41 -4.13 -5.94 -3.38
N SER A 42 -3.02 -6.67 -3.34
CA SER A 42 -2.57 -7.39 -2.13
C SER A 42 -2.42 -6.51 -0.89
N CYS A 43 -1.99 -5.25 -1.06
CA CYS A 43 -1.89 -4.29 0.03
C CYS A 43 -3.26 -3.94 0.65
N ALA A 44 -4.31 -3.85 -0.16
CA ALA A 44 -5.66 -3.54 0.30
C ALA A 44 -6.27 -4.72 1.07
N ASP A 45 -6.03 -5.95 0.62
CA ASP A 45 -6.55 -7.17 1.25
C ASP A 45 -6.06 -7.37 2.67
N VAL A 46 -4.81 -6.99 2.96
CA VAL A 46 -4.19 -7.15 4.29
C VAL A 46 -4.31 -5.91 5.17
N CYS A 47 -4.80 -4.79 4.64
CA CYS A 47 -4.87 -3.54 5.39
C CYS A 47 -6.04 -3.58 6.39
N PRO A 48 -5.80 -3.52 7.72
CA PRO A 48 -6.85 -3.63 8.72
C PRO A 48 -7.83 -2.44 8.71
N VAL A 49 -7.42 -1.32 8.12
CA VAL A 49 -8.19 -0.08 8.00
C VAL A 49 -8.58 0.21 6.55
N GLY A 50 -8.22 -0.66 5.60
CA GLY A 50 -8.57 -0.51 4.19
C GLY A 50 -8.02 0.74 3.50
N ALA A 51 -6.89 1.28 3.99
CA ALA A 51 -6.29 2.53 3.50
C ALA A 51 -5.80 2.53 2.03
N PRO A 52 -5.30 1.42 1.45
CA PRO A 52 -4.93 1.39 0.04
C PRO A 52 -6.16 1.36 -0.87
N LYS A 53 -6.27 2.32 -1.79
CA LYS A 53 -7.34 2.40 -2.80
C LYS A 53 -6.75 2.53 -4.22
N PRO A 54 -7.41 1.99 -5.26
CA PRO A 54 -7.01 2.24 -6.65
C PRO A 54 -7.25 3.70 -7.04
N GLU A 55 -6.25 4.35 -7.64
CA GLU A 55 -6.27 5.72 -8.19
C GLU A 55 -5.93 5.73 -9.69
#